data_AF-L8X413-F1
#
_entry.id   AF-L8X413-F1
#
_cell.length_a   1.000
_cell.length_b   1.000
_cell.length_c   1.000
_cell.angle_alpha   90.00
_cell.angle_beta   90.00
_cell.angle_gamma   90.00
#
_symmetry.space_group_name_H-M   'P 1'
#
loop_
_entity.id
_entity.type
_entity.pdbx_description
1 polymer ?
#
loop_
_entity_poly.entity_id
_entity_poly.type
_entity_poly.pdbx_seq_one_letter_code
_entity_poly.pdbx_strand_id
1 'polypeptide(L)'
;MSLLAISKLWLEVHSPQPIQSQLREDSMLRSTSIVRMMGEGFKRLGKMGRLAEMQRKLLEQMMGPEAMGAVNANLQWFDEKVCRNFLCGTCPHALFTNTKMDLGPCPKSHTERLKTDFNEAREKNPSDPRFDQFQREYEANISSFVEECDRRIRAAHRRLEKTPEENAKTTNLVRYAGVVRSFREIDVACPLDAKQCSNSGTGEEGKVEESMKELEAVEALKAEKTEKEVSG
;
A
#
# COMPACT_ATOMS: atom_id res chain seq x y z
N MET A 1 20.93 84.06 58.33
CA MET A 1 20.55 83.04 57.33
C MET A 1 21.80 82.24 57.04
N SER A 2 22.00 81.18 57.83
CA SER A 2 23.32 80.65 58.15
C SER A 2 23.80 79.58 57.17
N LEU A 3 25.11 79.59 56.94
CA LEU A 3 25.94 78.68 56.12
C LEU A 3 25.69 77.16 56.31
N LEU A 4 24.86 76.77 57.27
CA LEU A 4 24.44 75.38 57.53
C LEU A 4 23.43 74.83 56.52
N ALA A 5 22.69 75.69 55.79
CA ALA A 5 21.72 75.22 54.78
C ALA A 5 22.39 74.81 53.44
N ILE A 6 23.53 75.42 53.09
CA ILE A 6 24.27 75.12 51.86
C ILE A 6 25.07 73.81 52.02
N SER A 7 25.52 73.49 53.24
CA SER A 7 26.27 72.24 53.51
C SER A 7 25.40 70.98 53.48
N LYS A 8 24.08 71.07 53.71
CA LYS A 8 23.17 69.92 53.62
C LYS A 8 22.79 69.57 52.17
N LEU A 9 22.75 70.54 51.28
CA LEU A 9 22.43 70.29 49.86
C LEU A 9 23.63 69.73 49.07
N TRP A 10 24.86 69.97 49.54
CA TRP A 10 26.08 69.47 48.88
C TRP A 10 26.40 68.00 49.21
N LEU A 11 25.92 67.48 50.35
CA LEU A 11 26.20 66.11 50.78
C LEU A 11 25.22 65.05 50.22
N GLU A 12 24.06 65.46 49.72
CA GLU A 12 23.04 64.56 49.16
C GLU A 12 23.27 64.26 47.66
N VAL A 13 24.05 65.09 46.95
CA VAL A 13 24.22 65.02 45.48
C VAL A 13 25.55 64.36 45.06
N HIS A 14 26.42 64.00 45.98
CA HIS A 14 27.75 63.41 45.67
C HIS A 14 28.08 62.12 46.44
N SER A 15 27.07 61.29 46.76
CA SER A 15 27.32 59.93 47.26
C SER A 15 27.23 58.90 46.12
N PRO A 16 28.30 58.14 45.85
CA PRO A 16 28.43 57.25 44.70
C PRO A 16 27.64 55.95 44.90
N GLN A 17 26.71 55.66 43.99
CA GLN A 17 26.11 54.33 43.89
C GLN A 17 27.11 53.35 43.22
N PRO A 18 27.17 52.09 43.66
CA PRO A 18 28.30 51.21 43.43
C PRO A 18 28.40 50.68 41.99
N ILE A 19 29.57 50.88 41.38
CA ILE A 19 29.99 50.45 40.03
C ILE A 19 30.05 48.90 39.88
N GLN A 20 29.74 48.11 40.91
CA GLN A 20 29.90 46.65 40.87
C GLN A 20 28.70 45.86 40.32
N SER A 21 27.50 46.44 40.17
CA SER A 21 26.36 45.72 39.56
C SER A 21 26.39 45.74 38.02
N GLN A 22 26.78 46.87 37.40
CA GLN A 22 26.77 46.99 35.94
C GLN A 22 27.87 46.18 35.23
N LEU A 23 29.06 46.05 35.82
CA LEU A 23 30.12 45.22 35.23
C LEU A 23 29.80 43.71 35.27
N ARG A 24 28.95 43.28 36.21
CA ARG A 24 28.53 41.87 36.31
C ARG A 24 27.47 41.54 35.26
N GLU A 25 26.50 42.42 35.04
CA GLU A 25 25.49 42.29 33.99
C GLU A 25 26.11 42.36 32.59
N ASP A 26 27.04 43.28 32.34
CA ASP A 26 27.74 43.39 31.05
C ASP A 26 28.66 42.20 30.73
N SER A 27 29.28 41.59 31.75
CA SER A 27 30.04 40.35 31.55
C SER A 27 29.12 39.16 31.24
N MET A 28 27.92 39.13 31.85
CA MET A 28 26.95 38.07 31.69
C MET A 28 26.23 38.19 30.33
N LEU A 29 25.95 39.41 29.86
CA LEU A 29 25.43 39.72 28.52
C LEU A 29 26.47 39.42 27.41
N ARG A 30 27.75 39.72 27.64
CA ARG A 30 28.83 39.35 26.68
C ARG A 30 29.09 37.84 26.68
N SER A 31 29.07 37.20 27.84
CA SER A 31 29.21 35.74 27.99
C SER A 31 28.04 35.01 27.32
N THR A 32 26.80 35.44 27.56
CA THR A 32 25.61 34.87 26.90
C THR A 32 25.58 35.15 25.40
N SER A 33 26.05 36.32 24.94
CA SER A 33 26.18 36.62 23.50
C SER A 33 27.25 35.75 22.81
N ILE A 34 28.43 35.55 23.41
CA ILE A 34 29.49 34.68 22.87
C ILE A 34 29.04 33.22 22.87
N VAL A 35 28.42 32.73 23.96
CA VAL A 35 27.87 31.37 24.03
C VAL A 35 26.73 31.18 23.03
N ARG A 36 25.90 32.21 22.79
CA ARG A 36 24.85 32.20 21.76
C ARG A 36 25.44 32.20 20.35
N MET A 37 26.47 32.99 20.08
CA MET A 37 27.17 32.99 18.78
C MET A 37 27.90 31.67 18.51
N MET A 38 28.56 31.08 19.52
CA MET A 38 29.18 29.76 19.43
C MET A 38 28.13 28.65 19.24
N GLY A 39 26.99 28.73 19.95
CA GLY A 39 25.88 27.79 19.80
C GLY A 39 25.18 27.91 18.44
N GLU A 40 25.02 29.11 17.91
CA GLU A 40 24.51 29.34 16.55
C GLU A 40 25.53 28.92 15.47
N GLY A 41 26.82 29.10 15.73
CA GLY A 41 27.92 28.56 14.91
C GLY A 41 27.89 27.04 14.84
N PHE A 42 27.77 26.35 15.99
CA PHE A 42 27.63 24.90 16.07
C PHE A 42 26.35 24.40 15.39
N LYS A 43 25.21 25.10 15.58
CA LYS A 43 23.95 24.79 14.89
C LYS A 43 24.05 24.98 13.36
N ARG A 44 24.78 25.99 12.88
CA ARG A 44 25.06 26.21 11.44
C ARG A 44 26.00 25.14 10.88
N LEU A 45 27.04 24.78 11.61
CA LEU A 45 27.97 23.72 11.22
C LEU A 45 27.25 22.35 11.15
N GLY A 46 26.37 22.06 12.12
CA GLY A 46 25.51 20.88 12.09
C GLY A 46 24.46 20.90 10.97
N LYS A 47 23.97 22.08 10.55
CA LYS A 47 23.10 22.22 9.37
C LYS A 47 23.87 22.03 8.06
N MET A 48 25.09 22.57 7.93
CA MET A 48 25.96 22.33 6.77
C MET A 48 26.39 20.87 6.66
N GLY A 49 26.72 20.20 7.77
CA GLY A 49 27.02 18.77 7.79
C GLY A 49 25.84 17.92 7.29
N ARG A 50 24.62 18.21 7.77
CA ARG A 50 23.40 17.55 7.29
C ARG A 50 23.10 17.83 5.82
N LEU A 51 23.33 19.05 5.34
CA LEU A 51 23.12 19.41 3.94
C LEU A 51 24.15 18.72 3.02
N ALA A 52 25.42 18.69 3.42
CA ALA A 52 26.47 17.99 2.71
C ALA A 52 26.22 16.47 2.67
N GLU A 53 25.72 15.89 3.76
CA GLU A 53 25.34 14.48 3.81
C GLU A 53 24.11 14.17 2.94
N MET A 54 23.11 15.06 2.90
CA MET A 54 21.97 14.94 2.00
C MET A 54 22.37 15.08 0.53
N GLN A 55 23.25 16.03 0.20
CA GLN A 55 23.79 16.18 -1.15
C GLN A 55 24.63 14.96 -1.53
N ARG A 56 25.41 14.40 -0.61
CA ARG A 56 26.15 13.14 -0.83
C ARG A 56 25.19 11.98 -1.13
N LYS A 57 24.13 11.83 -0.34
CA LYS A 57 23.12 10.77 -0.52
C LYS A 57 22.34 10.91 -1.83
N LEU A 58 22.02 12.15 -2.23
CA LEU A 58 21.37 12.42 -3.50
C LEU A 58 22.31 12.15 -4.68
N LEU A 59 23.59 12.51 -4.56
CA LEU A 59 24.61 12.22 -5.56
C LEU A 59 24.86 10.71 -5.67
N GLU A 60 24.87 9.99 -4.55
CA GLU A 60 24.97 8.52 -4.50
C GLU A 60 23.77 7.84 -5.17
N GLN A 61 22.58 8.43 -5.08
CA GLN A 61 21.39 7.94 -5.79
C GLN A 61 21.43 8.24 -7.30
N MET A 62 22.10 9.33 -7.73
CA MET A 62 22.15 9.76 -9.12
C MET A 62 23.34 9.21 -9.92
N MET A 63 24.49 8.99 -9.25
CA MET A 63 25.74 8.53 -9.87
C MET A 63 26.11 7.09 -9.46
N GLY A 64 25.31 6.48 -8.57
CA GLY A 64 25.56 5.17 -8.00
C GLY A 64 26.66 5.18 -6.92
N PRO A 65 26.70 4.14 -6.05
CA PRO A 65 27.74 3.99 -5.03
C PRO A 65 29.17 3.92 -5.60
N GLU A 66 29.30 3.59 -6.89
CA GLU A 66 30.56 3.43 -7.62
C GLU A 66 31.33 4.75 -7.78
N ALA A 67 30.62 5.89 -7.93
CA ALA A 67 31.22 7.20 -8.18
C ALA A 67 31.82 7.86 -6.91
N MET A 68 31.45 7.37 -5.72
CA MET A 68 31.82 7.96 -4.43
C MET A 68 32.99 7.26 -3.72
N GLY A 69 33.71 6.36 -4.41
CA GLY A 69 34.98 5.80 -3.92
C GLY A 69 34.87 4.84 -2.73
N ALA A 70 33.68 4.31 -2.44
CA ALA A 70 33.48 3.33 -1.37
C ALA A 70 33.81 1.90 -1.83
N VAL A 71 35.06 1.48 -1.63
CA VAL A 71 35.60 0.11 -1.36
C VAL A 71 35.30 -1.04 -2.35
N ASN A 72 34.42 -0.90 -3.34
CA ASN A 72 34.05 -1.97 -4.26
C ASN A 72 34.70 -1.86 -5.65
N ALA A 73 35.79 -1.10 -5.78
CA ALA A 73 36.42 -0.81 -7.08
C ALA A 73 37.02 -2.04 -7.79
N ASN A 74 37.17 -3.19 -7.13
CA ASN A 74 37.83 -4.37 -7.71
C ASN A 74 37.06 -5.70 -7.49
N LEU A 75 35.74 -5.68 -7.33
CA LEU A 75 34.99 -6.94 -7.40
C LEU A 75 34.96 -7.47 -8.84
N GLN A 76 35.14 -8.78 -8.97
CA GLN A 76 35.02 -9.51 -10.22
C GLN A 76 33.68 -10.23 -10.28
N TRP A 77 33.19 -10.53 -11.48
CA TRP A 77 31.87 -11.16 -11.67
C TRP A 77 31.76 -12.57 -11.07
N PHE A 78 32.88 -13.23 -10.77
CA PHE A 78 32.91 -14.56 -10.15
C PHE A 78 32.91 -14.55 -8.62
N ASP A 79 32.94 -13.38 -7.99
CA ASP A 79 32.95 -13.28 -6.53
C ASP A 79 31.59 -13.63 -5.91
N GLU A 80 31.61 -14.34 -4.78
CA GLU A 80 30.38 -14.76 -4.07
C GLU A 80 29.56 -13.59 -3.51
N LYS A 81 30.19 -12.43 -3.32
CA LYS A 81 29.54 -11.19 -2.88
C LYS A 81 28.62 -10.58 -3.95
N VAL A 82 28.76 -11.01 -5.20
CA VAL A 82 27.97 -10.55 -6.34
C VAL A 82 26.69 -11.37 -6.45
N CYS A 83 25.59 -10.71 -6.76
CA CYS A 83 24.31 -11.39 -6.92
C CYS A 83 24.27 -12.17 -8.24
N ARG A 84 24.41 -13.49 -8.15
CA ARG A 84 24.31 -14.41 -9.29
C ARG A 84 22.99 -14.27 -10.05
N ASN A 85 21.87 -14.08 -9.33
CA ASN A 85 20.56 -13.84 -9.95
C ASN A 85 20.49 -12.54 -10.76
N PHE A 86 21.25 -11.52 -10.36
CA PHE A 86 21.32 -10.25 -11.10
C PHE A 86 22.22 -10.36 -12.36
N LEU A 87 23.24 -11.22 -12.32
CA LEU A 87 24.11 -11.48 -13.48
C LEU A 87 23.34 -12.23 -14.57
N CYS A 88 22.68 -13.34 -14.23
CA CYS A 88 21.95 -14.16 -15.20
C CYS A 88 20.63 -13.52 -15.67
N GLY A 89 20.01 -12.67 -14.85
CA GLY A 89 18.71 -12.08 -15.17
C GLY A 89 18.34 -10.95 -14.23
N THR A 90 17.22 -11.12 -13.52
CA THR A 90 16.69 -10.13 -12.58
C THR A 90 16.63 -10.74 -11.18
N CYS A 91 17.16 -10.02 -10.19
CA CYS A 91 17.08 -10.43 -8.80
C CYS A 91 15.68 -10.16 -8.22
N PRO A 92 15.02 -11.14 -7.57
CA PRO A 92 13.70 -10.95 -6.94
C PRO A 92 13.65 -9.80 -5.91
N HIS A 93 14.74 -9.58 -5.17
CA HIS A 93 14.84 -8.49 -4.20
C HIS A 93 14.77 -7.10 -4.85
N ALA A 94 15.26 -6.95 -6.09
CA ALA A 94 15.16 -5.69 -6.83
C ALA A 94 13.79 -5.52 -7.51
N LEU A 95 13.12 -6.62 -7.87
CA LEU A 95 11.83 -6.58 -8.54
C LEU A 95 10.68 -6.21 -7.58
N PHE A 96 10.73 -6.71 -6.35
CA PHE A 96 9.65 -6.55 -5.37
C PHE A 96 9.84 -5.37 -4.39
N THR A 97 10.79 -4.47 -4.66
CA THR A 97 10.98 -3.26 -3.84
C THR A 97 9.69 -2.45 -3.78
N ASN A 98 9.28 -2.00 -2.59
CA ASN A 98 8.06 -1.23 -2.36
C ASN A 98 6.74 -1.98 -2.66
N THR A 99 6.77 -3.31 -2.74
CA THR A 99 5.56 -4.12 -2.90
C THR A 99 5.14 -4.76 -1.58
N LYS A 100 3.93 -5.31 -1.52
CA LYS A 100 3.46 -6.11 -0.36
C LYS A 100 4.29 -7.40 -0.15
N MET A 101 5.14 -7.76 -1.10
CA MET A 101 6.05 -8.92 -1.02
C MET A 101 7.51 -8.48 -0.92
N ASP A 102 7.77 -7.31 -0.32
CA ASP A 102 9.13 -6.80 -0.19
C ASP A 102 10.00 -7.75 0.66
N LEU A 103 11.10 -8.19 0.06
CA LEU A 103 12.12 -9.04 0.69
C LEU A 103 13.22 -8.18 1.34
N GLY A 104 13.17 -6.86 1.15
CA GLY A 104 14.19 -5.92 1.59
C GLY A 104 15.35 -5.78 0.59
N PRO A 105 16.36 -4.97 0.96
CA PRO A 105 17.54 -4.77 0.12
C PRO A 105 18.30 -6.09 -0.06
N CYS A 106 18.77 -6.34 -1.29
CA CYS A 106 19.55 -7.54 -1.58
C CYS A 106 20.84 -7.56 -0.73
N PRO A 107 21.19 -8.69 -0.09
CA PRO A 107 22.44 -8.81 0.67
C PRO A 107 23.68 -8.88 -0.25
N LYS A 108 23.48 -9.08 -1.55
CA LYS A 108 24.53 -9.19 -2.57
C LYS A 108 24.58 -7.93 -3.44
N SER A 109 25.76 -7.61 -3.99
CA SER A 109 25.94 -6.41 -4.81
C SER A 109 25.22 -6.52 -6.17
N HIS A 110 24.55 -5.44 -6.58
CA HIS A 110 23.86 -5.25 -7.87
C HIS A 110 24.52 -4.15 -8.70
N THR A 111 25.81 -4.31 -9.01
CA THR A 111 26.54 -3.36 -9.87
C THR A 111 26.30 -3.67 -11.35
N GLU A 112 25.88 -2.67 -12.13
CA GLU A 112 25.64 -2.82 -13.58
C GLU A 112 26.94 -3.13 -14.36
N ARG A 113 28.08 -2.57 -13.95
CA ARG A 113 29.41 -2.90 -14.51
C ARG A 113 29.72 -4.39 -14.48
N LEU A 114 29.32 -5.11 -13.43
CA LEU A 114 29.57 -6.55 -13.33
C LEU A 114 28.70 -7.34 -14.31
N LYS A 115 27.51 -6.82 -14.65
CA LYS A 115 26.63 -7.43 -15.63
C LYS A 115 27.16 -7.27 -17.05
N THR A 116 27.74 -6.13 -17.38
CA THR A 116 28.43 -5.93 -18.67
C THR A 116 29.64 -6.84 -18.78
N ASP A 117 30.49 -6.90 -17.74
CA ASP A 117 31.68 -7.76 -17.71
C ASP A 117 31.30 -9.25 -17.86
N PHE A 118 30.22 -9.68 -17.20
CA PHE A 118 29.68 -11.04 -17.30
C PHE A 118 29.18 -11.37 -18.71
N ASN A 119 28.44 -10.45 -19.35
CA ASN A 119 27.95 -10.66 -20.71
C ASN A 119 29.10 -10.76 -21.72
N GLU A 120 30.11 -9.89 -21.60
CA GLU A 120 31.31 -9.99 -22.43
C GLU A 120 32.08 -11.30 -22.21
N ALA A 121 32.21 -11.74 -20.95
CA ALA A 121 32.86 -13.00 -20.64
C ALA A 121 32.11 -14.20 -21.24
N ARG A 122 30.77 -14.15 -21.22
CA ARG A 122 29.92 -15.18 -21.83
C ARG A 122 30.03 -15.22 -23.35
N GLU A 123 30.17 -14.06 -24.00
CA GLU A 123 30.41 -13.98 -25.45
C GLU A 123 31.81 -14.50 -25.83
N LYS A 124 32.83 -14.19 -25.03
CA LYS A 124 34.21 -14.63 -25.26
C LYS A 124 34.37 -16.14 -25.06
N ASN A 125 33.77 -16.70 -24.01
CA ASN A 125 33.90 -18.12 -23.66
C ASN A 125 32.52 -18.76 -23.37
N PRO A 126 31.73 -19.10 -24.39
CA PRO A 126 30.36 -19.63 -24.21
C PRO A 126 30.30 -21.00 -23.52
N SER A 127 31.39 -21.78 -23.56
CA SER A 127 31.44 -23.16 -23.08
C SER A 127 32.07 -23.31 -21.69
N ASP A 128 32.26 -22.23 -20.93
CA ASP A 128 32.77 -22.33 -19.56
C ASP A 128 31.70 -22.93 -18.62
N PRO A 129 31.99 -24.05 -17.91
CA PRO A 129 31.08 -24.69 -16.96
C PRO A 129 30.54 -23.77 -15.85
N ARG A 130 31.22 -22.66 -15.56
CA ARG A 130 30.79 -21.69 -14.53
C ARG A 130 29.48 -21.01 -14.90
N PHE A 131 29.26 -20.70 -16.17
CA PHE A 131 28.02 -20.07 -16.64
C PHE A 131 26.82 -20.99 -16.43
N ASP A 132 27.00 -22.28 -16.74
CA ASP A 132 25.96 -23.31 -16.54
C ASP A 132 25.65 -23.48 -15.05
N GLN A 133 26.65 -23.44 -14.17
CA GLN A 133 26.43 -23.50 -12.74
C GLN A 133 25.60 -22.31 -12.24
N PHE A 134 25.96 -21.09 -12.65
CA PHE A 134 25.22 -19.89 -12.25
C PHE A 134 23.79 -19.89 -12.79
N GLN A 135 23.58 -20.40 -14.00
CA GLN A 135 22.25 -20.55 -14.58
C GLN A 135 21.40 -21.55 -13.79
N ARG A 136 21.95 -22.71 -13.42
CA ARG A 136 21.25 -23.71 -12.61
C ARG A 136 20.89 -23.18 -11.23
N GLU A 137 21.80 -22.45 -10.58
CA GLU A 137 21.53 -21.80 -9.30
C GLU A 137 20.44 -20.72 -9.43
N TYR A 138 20.45 -19.95 -10.52
CA TYR A 138 19.41 -18.97 -10.81
C TYR A 138 18.04 -19.65 -10.98
N GLU A 139 17.96 -20.69 -11.80
CA GLU A 139 16.73 -21.44 -12.04
C GLU A 139 16.16 -22.04 -10.75
N ALA A 140 16.99 -22.71 -9.94
CA ALA A 140 16.57 -23.28 -8.66
C ALA A 140 16.01 -22.22 -7.70
N ASN A 141 16.68 -21.06 -7.62
CA ASN A 141 16.21 -19.94 -6.80
C ASN A 141 14.86 -19.41 -7.30
N ILE A 142 14.72 -19.16 -8.61
CA ILE A 142 13.46 -18.65 -9.18
C ILE A 142 12.32 -19.65 -9.03
N SER A 143 12.56 -20.94 -9.28
CA SER A 143 11.56 -22.00 -9.05
C SER A 143 11.07 -22.01 -7.61
N SER A 144 11.99 -21.89 -6.64
CA SER A 144 11.62 -21.80 -5.22
C SER A 144 10.74 -20.58 -4.90
N PHE A 145 11.02 -19.42 -5.53
CA PHE A 145 10.18 -18.23 -5.40
C PHE A 145 8.80 -18.39 -6.06
N VAL A 146 8.72 -19.06 -7.20
CA VAL A 146 7.46 -19.37 -7.88
C VAL A 146 6.60 -20.27 -7.00
N GLU A 147 7.19 -21.32 -6.41
CA GLU A 147 6.49 -22.22 -5.49
C GLU A 147 5.93 -21.49 -4.26
N GLU A 148 6.67 -20.52 -3.71
CA GLU A 148 6.19 -19.66 -2.63
C GLU A 148 5.01 -18.79 -3.07
N CYS A 149 5.09 -18.18 -4.25
CA CYS A 149 3.99 -17.43 -4.85
C CYS A 149 2.75 -18.31 -5.02
N ASP A 150 2.90 -19.52 -5.55
CA ASP A 150 1.82 -20.49 -5.74
C ASP A 150 1.23 -20.95 -4.41
N ARG A 151 2.06 -21.12 -3.36
CA ARG A 151 1.58 -21.41 -2.00
C ARG A 151 0.72 -20.28 -1.46
N ARG A 152 1.14 -19.02 -1.64
CA ARG A 152 0.38 -17.83 -1.23
C ARG A 152 -0.91 -17.69 -2.02
N ILE A 153 -0.88 -17.94 -3.32
CA ILE A 153 -2.04 -17.95 -4.22
C ILE A 153 -3.04 -19.02 -3.74
N ARG A 154 -2.60 -20.26 -3.51
CA ARG A 154 -3.48 -21.32 -2.98
C ARG A 154 -4.06 -20.98 -1.61
N ALA A 155 -3.30 -20.33 -0.73
CA ALA A 155 -3.82 -19.87 0.56
C ALA A 155 -4.87 -18.76 0.40
N ALA A 156 -4.70 -17.86 -0.58
CA ALA A 156 -5.68 -16.84 -0.92
C ALA A 156 -6.95 -17.45 -1.55
N HIS A 157 -6.81 -18.37 -2.51
CA HIS A 157 -7.94 -19.12 -3.07
C HIS A 157 -8.70 -19.87 -1.99
N ARG A 158 -8.02 -20.58 -1.08
CA ARG A 158 -8.69 -21.23 0.06
C ARG A 158 -9.45 -20.24 0.94
N ARG A 159 -9.01 -18.99 1.11
CA ARG A 159 -9.79 -17.99 1.87
C ARG A 159 -11.04 -17.54 1.11
N LEU A 160 -10.97 -17.49 -0.22
CA LEU A 160 -12.13 -17.18 -1.07
C LEU A 160 -13.12 -18.35 -1.16
N GLU A 161 -12.63 -19.59 -1.19
CA GLU A 161 -13.45 -20.81 -1.24
C GLU A 161 -14.07 -21.17 0.12
N LYS A 162 -13.48 -20.69 1.23
CA LYS A 162 -13.85 -21.06 2.60
C LYS A 162 -15.14 -20.44 3.15
N THR A 163 -15.93 -19.72 2.36
CA THR A 163 -17.34 -19.45 2.73
C THR A 163 -18.30 -20.24 1.82
N PRO A 164 -18.34 -21.59 1.92
CA PRO A 164 -19.43 -22.36 1.31
C PRO A 164 -20.79 -21.95 1.90
N GLU A 165 -20.81 -21.38 3.11
CA GLU A 165 -22.00 -20.81 3.73
C GLU A 165 -22.47 -19.51 3.03
N GLU A 166 -21.56 -18.70 2.49
CA GLU A 166 -21.88 -17.46 1.77
C GLU A 166 -22.22 -17.75 0.30
N ASN A 167 -21.59 -18.77 -0.29
CA ASN A 167 -21.98 -19.29 -1.58
C ASN A 167 -23.34 -20.02 -1.50
N ALA A 168 -23.60 -20.79 -0.43
CA ALA A 168 -24.90 -21.38 -0.14
C ALA A 168 -25.97 -20.31 0.09
N LYS A 169 -25.68 -19.28 0.90
CA LYS A 169 -26.57 -18.12 1.09
C LYS A 169 -26.85 -17.42 -0.24
N THR A 170 -25.84 -17.22 -1.09
CA THR A 170 -26.02 -16.62 -2.42
C THR A 170 -26.86 -17.52 -3.34
N THR A 171 -26.58 -18.82 -3.41
CA THR A 171 -27.38 -19.75 -4.23
C THR A 171 -28.81 -19.91 -3.72
N ASN A 172 -29.04 -19.90 -2.40
CA ASN A 172 -30.36 -19.94 -1.80
C ASN A 172 -31.10 -18.63 -2.03
N LEU A 173 -30.41 -17.49 -1.96
CA LEU A 173 -30.99 -16.18 -2.25
C LEU A 173 -31.32 -16.02 -3.74
N VAL A 174 -30.49 -16.55 -4.65
CA VAL A 174 -30.75 -16.58 -6.10
C VAL A 174 -31.90 -17.53 -6.43
N ARG A 175 -31.99 -18.69 -5.78
CA ARG A 175 -33.13 -19.60 -5.90
C ARG A 175 -34.41 -18.95 -5.39
N TYR A 176 -34.38 -18.37 -4.19
CA TYR A 176 -35.51 -17.66 -3.61
C TYR A 176 -35.94 -16.47 -4.48
N ALA A 177 -34.99 -15.68 -4.99
CA ALA A 177 -35.29 -14.59 -5.92
C ALA A 177 -35.88 -15.09 -7.26
N GLY A 178 -35.44 -16.24 -7.76
CA GLY A 178 -36.02 -16.90 -8.93
C GLY A 178 -37.45 -17.39 -8.69
N VAL A 179 -37.72 -18.01 -7.54
CA VAL A 179 -39.07 -18.43 -7.13
C VAL A 179 -39.98 -17.20 -6.98
N VAL A 180 -39.55 -16.16 -6.25
CA VAL A 180 -40.31 -14.91 -6.08
C VAL A 180 -40.56 -14.19 -7.41
N ARG A 181 -39.60 -14.23 -8.35
CA ARG A 181 -39.78 -13.70 -9.70
C ARG A 181 -40.84 -14.51 -10.48
N SER A 182 -40.75 -15.84 -10.45
CA SER A 182 -41.73 -16.70 -11.11
C SER A 182 -43.14 -16.53 -10.53
N PHE A 183 -43.23 -16.35 -9.21
CA PHE A 183 -44.48 -16.08 -8.51
C PHE A 183 -45.09 -14.74 -8.94
N ARG A 184 -44.29 -13.67 -8.98
CA ARG A 184 -44.71 -12.35 -9.48
C ARG A 184 -45.15 -12.39 -10.94
N GLU A 185 -44.49 -13.17 -11.79
CA GLU A 185 -44.91 -13.34 -13.19
C GLU A 185 -46.26 -14.05 -13.30
N ILE A 186 -46.49 -15.08 -12.47
CA ILE A 186 -47.78 -15.78 -12.40
C ILE A 186 -48.89 -14.86 -11.85
N ASP A 187 -48.61 -14.03 -10.84
CA ASP A 187 -49.57 -13.07 -10.30
C ASP A 187 -49.93 -11.96 -11.30
N VAL A 188 -48.97 -11.51 -12.10
CA VAL A 188 -49.22 -10.53 -13.18
C VAL A 188 -49.99 -11.18 -14.34
N ALA A 189 -49.73 -12.46 -14.64
CA ALA A 189 -50.43 -13.21 -15.68
C ALA A 189 -51.83 -13.69 -15.26
N CYS A 190 -52.07 -13.86 -13.96
CA CYS A 190 -53.37 -14.18 -13.37
C CYS A 190 -53.84 -12.98 -12.53
N PRO A 191 -54.28 -11.87 -13.15
CA PRO A 191 -54.99 -10.85 -12.40
C PRO A 191 -56.17 -11.56 -11.71
N LEU A 192 -56.17 -11.57 -10.38
CA LEU A 192 -57.24 -12.13 -9.55
C LEU A 192 -58.63 -11.55 -9.90
N ASP A 193 -58.63 -10.47 -10.67
CA ASP A 193 -59.76 -9.66 -11.11
C ASP A 193 -60.38 -10.12 -12.45
N ALA A 194 -59.77 -11.08 -13.16
CA ALA A 194 -60.35 -11.64 -14.39
C ALA A 194 -61.65 -12.44 -14.12
N LYS A 195 -61.91 -12.83 -12.86
CA LYS A 195 -63.19 -13.43 -12.44
C LYS A 195 -64.36 -12.43 -12.38
N GLN A 196 -64.14 -11.12 -12.60
CA GLN A 196 -65.21 -10.11 -12.59
C GLN A 196 -65.55 -9.48 -13.94
N CYS A 197 -64.69 -9.57 -14.97
CA CYS A 197 -64.96 -8.92 -16.26
C CYS A 197 -65.65 -9.79 -17.33
N SER A 198 -65.61 -11.13 -17.27
CA SER A 198 -66.25 -11.98 -18.29
C SER A 198 -67.63 -12.51 -17.88
N ASN A 199 -67.89 -12.74 -16.59
CA ASN A 199 -69.18 -13.26 -16.13
C ASN A 199 -70.38 -12.31 -16.33
N SER A 200 -70.17 -11.02 -16.58
CA SER A 200 -71.27 -10.07 -16.79
C SER A 200 -71.81 -10.04 -18.22
N GLY A 201 -71.10 -10.59 -19.22
CA GLY A 201 -71.51 -10.56 -20.63
C GLY A 201 -71.84 -11.92 -21.25
N THR A 202 -71.06 -12.97 -20.97
CA THR A 202 -71.27 -14.32 -21.54
C THR A 202 -72.31 -15.15 -20.80
N GLY A 203 -72.69 -14.75 -19.58
CA GLY A 203 -73.81 -15.36 -18.84
C GLY A 203 -75.17 -15.11 -19.50
N GLU A 204 -75.34 -13.97 -20.19
CA GLU A 204 -76.59 -13.63 -20.90
C GLU A 204 -76.71 -14.32 -22.28
N GLU A 205 -75.58 -14.66 -22.93
CA GLU A 205 -75.57 -15.32 -24.25
C GLU A 205 -75.69 -16.86 -24.19
N GLY A 206 -75.77 -17.47 -23.00
CA GLY A 206 -75.99 -18.91 -22.85
C GLY A 206 -74.85 -19.82 -23.34
N LYS A 207 -73.66 -19.26 -23.64
CA LYS A 207 -72.46 -20.01 -24.07
C LYS A 207 -71.73 -20.62 -22.87
N VAL A 208 -72.39 -21.58 -22.23
CA VAL A 208 -71.93 -22.23 -21.00
C VAL A 208 -70.63 -23.02 -21.23
N GLU A 209 -70.47 -23.69 -22.38
CA GLU A 209 -69.27 -24.49 -22.66
C GLU A 209 -67.98 -23.67 -22.80
N GLU A 210 -68.05 -22.47 -23.39
CA GLU A 210 -66.89 -21.61 -23.60
C GLU A 210 -66.43 -20.99 -22.28
N SER A 211 -67.40 -20.58 -21.44
CA SER A 211 -67.15 -20.11 -20.07
C SER A 211 -66.56 -21.21 -19.19
N MET A 212 -67.03 -22.45 -19.31
CA MET A 212 -66.50 -23.58 -18.53
C MET A 212 -65.04 -23.90 -18.89
N LYS A 213 -64.68 -23.84 -20.17
CA LYS A 213 -63.29 -24.02 -20.65
C LYS A 213 -62.36 -22.91 -20.17
N GLU A 214 -62.82 -21.66 -20.15
CA GLU A 214 -62.03 -20.54 -19.63
C GLU A 214 -61.82 -20.63 -18.11
N LEU A 215 -62.84 -21.07 -17.37
CA LEU A 215 -62.74 -21.34 -15.94
C LEU A 215 -61.81 -22.50 -15.62
N GLU A 216 -61.86 -23.60 -16.39
CA GLU A 216 -60.92 -24.73 -16.27
C GLU A 216 -59.46 -24.29 -16.51
N ALA A 217 -59.21 -23.41 -17.48
CA ALA A 217 -57.88 -22.86 -17.73
C ALA A 217 -57.37 -22.00 -16.55
N VAL A 218 -58.25 -21.21 -15.93
CA VAL A 218 -57.93 -20.42 -14.72
C VAL A 218 -57.69 -21.32 -13.51
N GLU A 219 -58.44 -22.41 -13.36
CA GLU A 219 -58.25 -23.38 -12.28
C GLU A 219 -56.96 -24.19 -12.43
N ALA A 220 -56.58 -24.57 -13.66
CA ALA A 220 -55.31 -25.22 -13.94
C ALA A 220 -54.09 -24.33 -13.58
N LEU A 221 -54.14 -23.04 -13.94
CA LEU A 221 -53.09 -22.08 -13.59
C LEU A 221 -53.01 -21.84 -12.07
N LYS A 222 -54.15 -21.93 -11.35
CA LYS A 222 -54.20 -21.84 -9.88
C LYS A 222 -53.64 -23.09 -9.20
N ALA A 223 -53.92 -24.28 -9.74
CA ALA A 223 -53.34 -25.52 -9.24
C ALA A 223 -51.81 -25.51 -9.37
N GLU A 224 -51.29 -25.09 -10.53
CA GLU A 224 -49.84 -24.95 -10.76
C GLU A 224 -49.20 -23.92 -9.80
N LYS A 225 -49.92 -22.84 -9.47
CA LYS A 225 -49.48 -21.86 -8.47
C LYS A 225 -49.38 -22.49 -7.07
N THR A 226 -50.41 -23.20 -6.62
CA THR A 226 -50.40 -23.85 -5.30
C THR A 226 -49.35 -24.95 -5.19
N GLU A 227 -49.06 -25.68 -6.27
CA GLU A 227 -48.01 -26.69 -6.30
C GLU A 227 -46.61 -26.05 -6.14
N LYS A 228 -46.39 -24.89 -6.77
CA LYS A 228 -45.16 -24.11 -6.62
C LYS A 228 -45.03 -23.44 -5.25
N GLU A 229 -46.14 -23.08 -4.59
CA GLU A 229 -46.16 -22.57 -3.21
C GLU A 229 -45.85 -23.65 -2.16
N VAL A 230 -46.29 -24.89 -2.39
CA VAL A 230 -46.07 -26.02 -1.46
C VAL A 230 -44.66 -26.62 -1.61
N SER A 231 -44.03 -26.46 -2.77
CA SER A 231 -42.70 -27.01 -3.07
C SER A 231 -41.53 -26.03 -2.85
N GLY A 232 -41.82 -24.76 -2.58
CA GLY A 232 -40.84 -23.71 -2.23
C GLY A 232 -40.70 -23.52 -0.72
#